data_AF-A0A960SFL1-F1
#
_entry.id   AF-A0A960SFL1-F1
#
_cell.length_a   1.000
_cell.length_b   1.000
_cell.length_c   1.000
_cell.angle_alpha   90.00
_cell.angle_beta   90.00
_cell.angle_gamma   90.00
#
_symmetry.space_group_name_H-M   'P 1'
#
loop_
_entity.id
_entity.type
_entity.pdbx_description
1 polymer ?
#
loop_
_entity_poly.entity_id
_entity_poly.type
_entity_poly.pdbx_seq_one_letter_code
_entity_poly.pdbx_strand_id
1 'polypeptide(L)'
;LVVDYQISLIIMLSLGITYVVIYLLFKKTITSLGEKRVGQASDRFLAGEEILKNIKTTKVFGKEMFFLQKFSRASHKFTEARSKAPLFMHTPKALIETITFGGIVAVILYIDTQGGLTAYLPKLSLFALAGYRLLPSLQQVYFSLTDIKFHLPGLDELYSDISELPFDVAKEAKSIIPPKSIPYEKGIFLKNIEFAYPGSEKPLFSGLNLEIFKGQRIAFIGSTGSGKSTLVDLIMGLLRPQIGDILVDEKTLIKSDWVAWRRRVGYVPQEIYLINDTIRKNIAFGLYDNEISENDLQEAARIADIKDFIENELEEKYETIAGERGIRLSGGQKQRIGLARALYHKPDVLVLDEATSALDNKTERAIMRSIDKLPQDLTIIMVAHRLTTVKDCDKIYVLNHGEIIDSGTYDDLKDRCNLFLEMEEAHQEIG
;
A
#
# COMPACT_ATOMS: atom_id res chain seq x y z
N LEU A 1 21.09 45.52 28.85
CA LEU A 1 22.56 45.69 28.64
C LEU A 1 23.02 47.13 28.79
N VAL A 2 22.32 48.13 28.21
CA VAL A 2 22.77 49.55 28.22
C VAL A 2 22.62 50.27 29.57
N VAL A 3 21.71 49.81 30.46
CA VAL A 3 21.46 50.48 31.76
C VAL A 3 22.24 49.84 32.91
N ASP A 4 22.24 48.50 32.99
CA ASP A 4 23.05 47.73 33.93
C ASP A 4 23.25 46.32 33.34
N TYR A 5 24.49 46.00 32.96
CA TYR A 5 24.80 44.76 32.25
C TYR A 5 24.72 43.53 33.17
N GLN A 6 25.04 43.69 34.46
CA GLN A 6 25.06 42.58 35.43
C GLN A 6 23.64 42.12 35.71
N ILE A 7 22.73 43.06 36.02
CA ILE A 7 21.32 42.75 36.29
C ILE A 7 20.64 42.18 35.03
N SER A 8 20.95 42.73 33.85
CA SER A 8 20.42 42.22 32.58
C SER A 8 20.82 40.75 32.34
N LEU A 9 22.09 40.40 32.60
CA LEU A 9 22.60 39.04 32.41
C LEU A 9 21.97 38.06 33.40
N ILE A 10 21.81 38.47 34.66
CA ILE A 10 21.18 37.65 35.70
C ILE A 10 19.73 37.32 35.33
N ILE A 11 18.95 38.30 34.86
CA ILE A 11 17.55 38.07 34.43
C ILE A 11 17.48 37.14 33.22
N MET A 12 18.38 37.32 32.24
CA MET A 12 18.42 36.47 31.05
C MET A 12 18.75 35.02 31.41
N LEU A 13 19.78 34.82 32.25
CA LEU A 13 20.18 33.48 32.71
C LEU A 13 19.11 32.85 33.59
N SER A 14 18.49 33.60 34.52
CA SER A 14 17.46 33.04 35.40
C SER A 14 16.22 32.62 34.63
N LEU A 15 15.72 33.44 33.70
CA LEU A 15 14.58 33.08 32.85
C LEU A 15 14.93 31.93 31.91
N GLY A 16 16.11 31.95 31.28
CA GLY A 16 16.57 30.90 30.39
C GLY A 16 16.71 29.55 31.10
N ILE A 17 17.39 29.51 32.24
CA ILE A 17 17.55 28.30 33.06
C ILE A 17 16.19 27.78 33.50
N THR A 18 15.27 28.65 33.91
CA THR A 18 13.93 28.23 34.33
C THR A 18 13.17 27.53 33.19
N TYR A 19 13.18 28.10 31.98
CA TYR A 19 12.58 27.46 30.80
C TYR A 19 13.26 26.13 30.43
N VAL A 20 14.60 26.05 30.52
CA VAL A 20 15.35 24.82 30.25
C VAL A 20 15.00 23.74 31.27
N VAL A 21 14.93 24.06 32.57
CA VAL A 21 14.54 23.11 33.61
C VAL A 21 13.12 22.61 33.37
N ILE A 22 12.17 23.49 33.08
CA ILE A 22 10.79 23.09 32.78
C ILE A 22 10.73 22.20 31.54
N TYR A 23 11.47 22.54 30.48
CA TYR A 23 11.59 21.69 29.30
C TYR A 23 12.15 20.31 29.64
N LEU A 24 13.23 20.23 30.42
CA LEU A 24 13.83 18.96 30.83
C LEU A 24 12.88 18.10 31.67
N LEU A 25 12.03 18.71 32.48
CA LEU A 25 11.00 18.03 33.27
C LEU A 25 9.86 17.49 32.38
N PHE A 26 9.39 18.29 31.43
CA PHE A 26 8.20 17.94 30.63
C PHE A 26 8.50 17.17 29.35
N LYS A 27 9.75 17.20 28.84
CA LYS A 27 10.12 16.58 27.56
C LYS A 27 9.74 15.09 27.45
N LYS A 28 9.87 14.32 28.54
CA LYS A 28 9.55 12.88 28.54
C LYS A 28 8.04 12.65 28.44
N THR A 29 7.27 13.42 29.20
CA THR A 29 5.81 13.37 29.18
C THR A 29 5.26 13.76 27.80
N ILE A 30 5.82 14.81 27.19
CA ILE A 30 5.42 15.27 25.85
C ILE A 30 5.69 14.19 24.79
N THR A 31 6.88 13.57 24.80
CA THR A 31 7.19 12.45 23.89
C THR A 31 6.23 11.28 24.08
N SER A 32 5.98 10.85 25.33
CA SER A 32 5.03 9.76 25.61
C SER A 32 3.60 10.09 25.19
N LEU A 33 3.17 11.35 25.32
CA LEU A 33 1.87 11.81 24.80
C LEU A 33 1.85 11.78 23.26
N GLY A 34 2.96 12.12 22.60
CA GLY A 34 3.13 11.99 21.15
C GLY A 34 3.00 10.54 20.68
N GLU A 35 3.74 9.61 21.30
CA GLU A 35 3.67 8.17 21.02
C GLU A 35 2.24 7.63 21.20
N LYS A 36 1.58 7.95 22.33
CA LYS A 36 0.19 7.56 22.59
C LYS A 36 -0.76 8.13 21.54
N ARG A 37 -0.58 9.38 21.13
CA ARG A 37 -1.41 10.00 20.08
C ARG A 37 -1.27 9.23 18.78
N VAL A 38 -0.05 8.91 18.37
CA VAL A 38 0.23 8.22 17.11
C VAL A 38 -0.35 6.80 17.13
N GLY A 39 0.00 6.00 18.15
CA GLY A 39 -0.51 4.63 18.26
C GLY A 39 -2.04 4.56 18.36
N GLN A 40 -2.67 5.45 19.14
CA GLN A 40 -4.14 5.46 19.26
C GLN A 40 -4.84 6.06 18.03
N ALA A 41 -4.15 6.88 17.23
CA ALA A 41 -4.66 7.29 15.92
C ALA A 41 -4.71 6.10 14.97
N SER A 42 -3.64 5.29 14.93
CA SER A 42 -3.58 4.04 14.14
C SER A 42 -4.69 3.06 14.56
N ASP A 43 -4.81 2.75 15.86
CA ASP A 43 -5.89 1.90 16.39
C ASP A 43 -7.30 2.40 16.00
N ARG A 44 -7.50 3.73 15.99
CA ARG A 44 -8.77 4.35 15.63
C ARG A 44 -9.07 4.19 14.15
N PHE A 45 -8.07 4.37 13.27
CA PHE A 45 -8.24 4.16 11.83
C PHE A 45 -8.53 2.69 11.51
N LEU A 46 -7.75 1.76 12.08
CA LEU A 46 -7.95 0.32 11.92
C LEU A 46 -9.35 -0.11 12.38
N ALA A 47 -9.80 0.34 13.56
CA ALA A 47 -11.14 0.03 14.05
C ALA A 47 -12.24 0.57 13.13
N GLY A 48 -12.07 1.75 12.54
CA GLY A 48 -13.02 2.30 11.57
C GLY A 48 -13.05 1.50 10.28
N GLU A 49 -11.89 1.11 9.77
CA GLU A 49 -11.75 0.34 8.54
C GLU A 49 -12.32 -1.08 8.68
N GLU A 50 -12.06 -1.76 9.81
CA GLU A 50 -12.63 -3.08 10.12
C GLU A 50 -14.16 -3.06 10.10
N ILE A 51 -14.79 -2.02 10.66
CA ILE A 51 -16.26 -1.84 10.64
C ILE A 51 -16.76 -1.70 9.21
N LEU A 52 -16.14 -0.83 8.42
CA LEU A 52 -16.59 -0.55 7.05
C LEU A 52 -16.42 -1.76 6.13
N LYS A 53 -15.27 -2.44 6.22
CA LYS A 53 -14.99 -3.67 5.46
C LYS A 53 -15.95 -4.80 5.84
N ASN A 54 -16.36 -4.89 7.11
CA ASN A 54 -17.23 -5.97 7.62
C ASN A 54 -18.64 -5.48 7.96
N ILE A 55 -19.15 -4.42 7.32
CA ILE A 55 -20.40 -3.79 7.73
C ILE A 55 -21.59 -4.75 7.70
N LYS A 56 -21.68 -5.60 6.66
CA LYS A 56 -22.74 -6.60 6.53
C LYS A 56 -22.69 -7.62 7.67
N THR A 57 -21.53 -8.23 7.89
CA THR A 57 -21.30 -9.22 8.96
C THR A 57 -21.58 -8.63 10.34
N THR A 58 -21.12 -7.40 10.58
CA THR A 58 -21.33 -6.67 11.82
C THR A 58 -22.82 -6.47 12.10
N LYS A 59 -23.59 -6.08 11.07
CA LYS A 59 -25.04 -5.90 11.14
C LYS A 59 -25.79 -7.21 11.37
N VAL A 60 -25.46 -8.25 10.61
CA VAL A 60 -26.13 -9.55 10.70
C VAL A 60 -25.92 -10.20 12.07
N PHE A 61 -24.72 -10.09 12.64
CA PHE A 61 -24.43 -10.63 13.96
C PHE A 61 -24.81 -9.71 15.14
N GLY A 62 -25.35 -8.51 14.87
CA GLY A 62 -25.72 -7.55 15.91
C GLY A 62 -24.54 -7.11 16.78
N LYS A 63 -23.34 -6.99 16.20
CA LYS A 63 -22.08 -6.68 16.92
C LYS A 63 -21.65 -5.22 16.79
N GLU A 64 -22.53 -4.31 16.36
CA GLU A 64 -22.19 -2.90 16.19
C GLU A 64 -21.61 -2.28 17.46
N MET A 65 -22.20 -2.57 18.62
CA MET A 65 -21.76 -1.99 19.89
C MET A 65 -20.33 -2.40 20.25
N PHE A 66 -19.91 -3.62 19.92
CA PHE A 66 -18.53 -4.07 20.17
C PHE A 66 -17.53 -3.21 19.39
N PHE A 67 -17.76 -3.03 18.09
CA PHE A 67 -16.85 -2.24 17.27
C PHE A 67 -16.93 -0.74 17.54
N LEU A 68 -18.13 -0.20 17.82
CA LEU A 68 -18.30 1.18 18.26
C LEU A 68 -17.55 1.45 19.57
N GLN A 69 -17.56 0.52 20.52
CA GLN A 69 -16.78 0.63 21.75
C GLN A 69 -15.28 0.54 21.48
N LYS A 70 -14.82 -0.35 20.60
CA LYS A 70 -13.42 -0.43 20.16
C LYS A 70 -12.93 0.91 19.59
N PHE A 71 -13.68 1.47 18.64
CA PHE A 71 -13.39 2.78 18.05
C PHE A 71 -13.45 3.91 19.10
N SER A 72 -14.48 3.94 19.94
CA SER A 72 -14.67 4.95 20.99
C SER A 72 -13.51 4.94 21.99
N ARG A 73 -13.03 3.76 22.41
CA ARG A 73 -11.89 3.63 23.34
C ARG A 73 -10.61 4.21 22.75
N ALA A 74 -10.30 3.88 21.49
CA ALA A 74 -9.14 4.44 20.79
C ALA A 74 -9.27 5.96 20.61
N SER A 75 -10.45 6.42 20.21
CA SER A 75 -10.76 7.85 20.05
C SER A 75 -10.65 8.63 21.36
N HIS A 76 -11.10 8.06 22.48
CA HIS A 76 -10.99 8.69 23.80
C HIS A 76 -9.53 8.83 24.22
N LYS A 77 -8.73 7.77 24.12
CA LYS A 77 -7.29 7.83 24.45
C LYS A 77 -6.50 8.76 23.52
N PHE A 78 -6.82 8.77 22.23
CA PHE A 78 -6.26 9.74 21.28
C PHE A 78 -6.58 11.18 21.71
N THR A 79 -7.85 11.44 22.06
CA THR A 79 -8.31 12.76 22.48
C THR A 79 -7.68 13.16 23.82
N GLU A 80 -7.53 12.24 24.76
CA GLU A 80 -6.85 12.45 26.04
C GLU A 80 -5.38 12.83 25.84
N ALA A 81 -4.65 12.12 24.98
CA ALA A 81 -3.26 12.44 24.66
C ALA A 81 -3.15 13.82 23.97
N ARG A 82 -4.04 14.09 23.02
CA ARG A 82 -4.10 15.37 22.28
C ARG A 82 -4.50 16.55 23.17
N SER A 83 -5.41 16.37 24.12
CA SER A 83 -5.90 17.45 24.99
C SER A 83 -4.96 17.75 26.15
N LYS A 84 -4.20 16.75 26.63
CA LYS A 84 -3.18 16.93 27.66
C LYS A 84 -1.94 17.66 27.16
N ALA A 85 -1.56 17.49 25.89
CA ALA A 85 -0.34 18.11 25.35
C ALA A 85 -0.32 19.65 25.47
N PRO A 86 -1.39 20.39 25.11
CA PRO A 86 -1.47 21.85 25.31
C PRO A 86 -1.23 22.30 26.75
N LEU A 87 -1.60 21.51 27.76
CA LEU A 87 -1.34 21.86 29.16
C LEU A 87 0.17 21.97 29.40
N PHE A 88 0.96 20.98 28.99
CA PHE A 88 2.41 21.02 29.14
C PHE A 88 3.09 22.08 28.24
N MET A 89 2.43 22.48 27.15
CA MET A 89 2.92 23.53 26.25
C MET A 89 2.68 24.95 26.77
N HIS A 90 1.56 25.19 27.46
CA HIS A 90 1.15 26.55 27.89
C HIS A 90 1.30 26.82 29.40
N THR A 91 1.23 25.80 30.27
CA THR A 91 1.40 25.95 31.73
C THR A 91 2.73 26.60 32.15
N PRO A 92 3.88 26.36 31.49
CA PRO A 92 5.15 26.99 31.85
C PRO A 92 5.11 28.50 31.88
N LYS A 93 4.36 29.13 30.97
CA LYS A 93 4.16 30.58 30.97
C LYS A 93 3.58 31.06 32.30
N ALA A 94 2.48 30.44 32.73
CA ALA A 94 1.79 30.83 33.96
C ALA A 94 2.67 30.62 35.21
N LEU A 95 3.43 29.52 35.25
CA LEU A 95 4.39 29.26 36.33
C LEU A 95 5.49 30.32 36.37
N ILE A 96 6.06 30.66 35.22
CA ILE A 96 7.13 31.66 35.11
C ILE A 96 6.61 33.05 35.43
N GLU A 97 5.42 33.42 34.97
CA GLU A 97 4.77 34.69 35.37
C GLU A 97 4.61 34.75 36.89
N THR A 98 4.10 33.69 37.51
CA THR A 98 3.92 33.63 38.96
C THR A 98 5.26 33.76 39.70
N ILE A 99 6.30 33.04 39.28
CA ILE A 99 7.64 33.09 39.89
C ILE A 99 8.28 34.46 39.67
N THR A 100 8.15 35.03 38.46
CA THR A 100 8.78 36.30 38.08
C THR A 100 8.11 37.47 38.81
N PHE A 101 6.79 37.59 38.73
CA PHE A 101 6.06 38.65 39.42
C PHE A 101 6.11 38.49 40.94
N GLY A 102 5.95 37.26 41.45
CA GLY A 102 6.09 36.97 42.89
C GLY A 102 7.49 37.29 43.41
N GLY A 103 8.53 36.95 42.64
CA GLY A 103 9.91 37.29 42.95
C GLY A 103 10.16 38.81 42.94
N ILE A 104 9.63 39.53 41.95
CA ILE A 104 9.73 41.00 41.89
C ILE A 104 9.07 41.63 43.13
N VAL A 105 7.86 41.19 43.49
CA VAL A 105 7.16 41.68 44.69
C VAL A 105 7.96 41.40 45.96
N ALA A 106 8.51 40.20 46.11
CA ALA A 106 9.34 39.83 47.26
C ALA A 106 10.60 40.71 47.37
N VAL A 107 11.26 40.99 46.25
CA VAL A 107 12.43 41.90 46.21
C VAL A 107 12.04 43.32 46.59
N ILE A 108 10.90 43.82 46.11
CA ILE A 108 10.38 45.15 46.47
C ILE A 108 10.13 45.25 47.97
N LEU A 109 9.43 44.27 48.56
CA LEU A 109 9.16 44.23 50.01
C LEU A 109 10.46 44.17 50.82
N TYR A 110 11.46 43.40 50.36
CA TYR A 110 12.75 43.34 51.03
C TYR A 110 13.48 44.70 51.01
N ILE A 111 13.51 45.39 49.86
CA ILE A 111 14.16 46.70 49.74
C ILE A 111 13.44 47.78 50.56
N ASP A 112 12.11 47.69 50.68
CA ASP A 112 11.31 48.59 51.52
C ASP A 112 11.71 48.50 53.00
N THR A 113 12.00 47.29 53.52
CA THR A 113 12.50 47.12 54.90
C THR A 113 13.85 47.83 55.15
N GLN A 114 14.63 48.10 54.10
CA GLN A 114 15.92 48.79 54.18
C GLN A 114 15.81 50.31 53.91
N GLY A 115 14.60 50.84 53.70
CA GLY A 115 14.35 52.27 53.47
C GLY A 115 14.86 52.81 52.12
N GLY A 116 15.21 51.93 51.17
CA GLY A 116 15.83 52.30 49.90
C GLY A 116 14.88 52.37 48.69
N LEU A 117 13.58 52.18 48.89
CA LEU A 117 12.63 51.89 47.81
C LEU A 117 12.60 52.94 46.68
N THR A 118 12.67 54.22 47.02
CA THR A 118 12.59 55.34 46.06
C THR A 118 13.77 55.37 45.08
N ALA A 119 14.95 54.88 45.48
CA ALA A 119 16.15 54.85 44.63
C ALA A 119 16.16 53.68 43.63
N TYR A 120 15.50 52.56 43.96
CA TYR A 120 15.52 51.34 43.14
C TYR A 120 14.27 51.17 42.26
N LEU A 121 13.17 51.84 42.60
CA LEU A 121 11.89 51.77 41.88
C LEU A 121 12.02 51.91 40.35
N PRO A 122 12.70 52.96 39.81
CA PRO A 122 12.81 53.13 38.36
C PRO A 122 13.56 51.99 37.66
N LYS A 123 14.62 51.47 38.29
CA LYS A 123 15.42 50.36 37.75
C LYS A 123 14.61 49.07 37.74
N LEU A 124 13.93 48.75 38.85
CA LEU A 124 13.10 47.56 38.97
C LEU A 124 11.92 47.59 37.98
N SER A 125 11.26 48.74 37.81
CA SER A 125 10.18 48.90 36.82
C SER A 125 10.68 48.69 35.39
N LEU A 126 11.86 49.21 35.04
CA LEU A 126 12.47 49.01 33.72
C LEU A 126 12.75 47.52 33.47
N PHE A 127 13.33 46.82 34.45
CA PHE A 127 13.62 45.38 34.34
C PHE A 127 12.37 44.51 34.31
N ALA A 128 11.35 44.85 35.09
CA ALA A 128 10.05 44.18 35.05
C ALA A 128 9.39 44.33 33.67
N LEU A 129 9.39 45.55 33.11
CA LEU A 129 8.85 45.81 31.77
C LEU A 129 9.66 45.10 30.67
N ALA A 130 10.98 45.08 30.78
CA ALA A 130 11.85 44.36 29.84
C ALA A 130 11.61 42.84 29.90
N GLY A 131 11.53 42.26 31.11
CA GLY A 131 11.21 40.85 31.31
C GLY A 131 9.83 40.48 30.76
N TYR A 132 8.82 41.31 31.03
CA TYR A 132 7.47 41.13 30.50
C TYR A 132 7.44 41.18 28.96
N ARG A 133 8.22 42.07 28.33
CA ARG A 133 8.32 42.13 26.87
C ARG A 133 9.08 40.95 26.24
N LEU A 134 10.01 40.34 26.97
CA LEU A 134 10.80 39.19 26.50
C LEU A 134 10.06 37.85 26.68
N LEU A 135 9.16 37.78 27.67
CA LEU A 135 8.45 36.57 28.02
C LEU A 135 7.69 35.91 26.85
N PRO A 136 6.96 36.64 25.97
CA PRO A 136 6.29 36.04 24.82
C PRO A 136 7.25 35.33 23.87
N SER A 137 8.43 35.90 23.62
CA SER A 137 9.44 35.30 22.73
C SER A 137 10.03 34.02 23.33
N LEU A 138 10.34 34.03 24.63
CA LEU A 138 10.84 32.83 25.32
C LEU A 138 9.77 31.73 25.35
N GLN A 139 8.51 32.10 25.60
CA GLN A 139 7.39 31.17 25.54
C GLN A 139 7.20 30.58 24.14
N GLN A 140 7.36 31.38 23.10
CA GLN A 140 7.25 30.91 21.72
C GLN A 140 8.34 29.88 21.39
N VAL A 141 9.59 30.14 21.79
CA VAL A 141 10.68 29.18 21.63
C VAL A 141 10.39 27.88 22.36
N TYR A 142 9.95 27.96 23.62
CA TYR A 142 9.56 26.77 24.38
C TYR A 142 8.44 26.00 23.67
N PHE A 143 7.38 26.69 23.26
CA PHE A 143 6.25 26.10 22.55
C PHE A 143 6.72 25.35 21.30
N SER A 144 7.51 25.98 20.44
CA SER A 144 8.05 25.36 19.23
C SER A 144 8.87 24.11 19.53
N LEU A 145 9.75 24.14 20.54
CA LEU A 145 10.53 22.96 20.92
C LEU A 145 9.66 21.80 21.42
N THR A 146 8.62 22.11 22.21
CA THR A 146 7.68 21.10 22.69
C THR A 146 6.77 20.57 21.59
N ASP A 147 6.38 21.43 20.65
CA ASP A 147 5.52 21.07 19.52
C ASP A 147 6.24 20.14 18.54
N ILE A 148 7.50 20.45 18.21
CA ILE A 148 8.37 19.55 17.45
C ILE A 148 8.46 18.19 18.15
N LYS A 149 8.69 18.18 19.46
CA LYS A 149 8.84 16.94 20.23
C LYS A 149 7.57 16.10 20.33
N PHE A 150 6.40 16.74 20.29
CA PHE A 150 5.10 16.08 20.29
C PHE A 150 4.77 15.43 18.93
N HIS A 151 5.28 16.00 17.84
CA HIS A 151 5.07 15.50 16.48
C HIS A 151 6.16 14.53 16.02
N LEU A 152 7.36 14.59 16.62
CA LEU A 152 8.51 13.75 16.26
C LEU A 152 8.20 12.24 16.18
N PRO A 153 7.44 11.61 17.11
CA PRO A 153 7.14 10.18 17.00
C PRO A 153 6.39 9.80 15.72
N GLY A 154 5.54 10.69 15.19
CA GLY A 154 4.86 10.43 13.92
C GLY A 154 5.78 10.59 12.72
N LEU A 155 6.82 11.41 12.83
CA LEU A 155 7.87 11.51 11.81
C LEU A 155 8.79 10.28 11.86
N ASP A 156 9.13 9.79 13.05
CA ASP A 156 9.97 8.61 13.25
C ASP A 156 9.30 7.35 12.66
N GLU A 157 7.99 7.18 12.88
CA GLU A 157 7.21 6.07 12.26
C GLU A 157 7.23 6.16 10.73
N LEU A 158 6.89 7.32 10.16
CA LEU A 158 6.95 7.53 8.71
C LEU A 158 8.35 7.34 8.13
N TYR A 159 9.39 7.74 8.87
CA TYR A 159 10.77 7.53 8.45
C TYR A 159 11.12 6.05 8.46
N SER A 160 10.73 5.29 9.49
CA SER A 160 10.92 3.83 9.55
C SER A 160 10.29 3.17 8.33
N ASP A 161 9.01 3.45 8.07
CA ASP A 161 8.24 2.89 6.95
C ASP A 161 8.91 3.15 5.59
N ILE A 162 9.42 4.37 5.37
CA ILE A 162 10.09 4.74 4.12
C ILE A 162 11.49 4.11 4.03
N SER A 163 12.21 4.02 5.15
CA SER A 163 13.56 3.47 5.20
C SER A 163 13.61 1.95 5.03
N GLU A 164 12.54 1.27 5.41
CA GLU A 164 12.38 -0.19 5.30
C GLU A 164 11.86 -0.64 3.92
N LEU A 165 11.58 0.30 3.01
CA LEU A 165 11.15 -0.05 1.65
C LEU A 165 12.21 -0.93 0.97
N PRO A 166 11.82 -2.08 0.40
CA PRO A 166 12.76 -3.02 -0.22
C PRO A 166 13.40 -2.49 -1.52
N PHE A 167 13.02 -1.30 -1.97
CA PHE A 167 13.55 -0.67 -3.18
C PHE A 167 13.71 0.86 -3.00
N ASP A 168 14.84 1.40 -3.48
CA ASP A 168 15.10 2.84 -3.55
C ASP A 168 14.32 3.45 -4.72
N VAL A 169 13.07 3.83 -4.46
CA VAL A 169 12.12 4.43 -5.42
C VAL A 169 12.75 5.59 -6.18
N ALA A 170 13.54 6.43 -5.50
CA ALA A 170 14.13 7.64 -6.08
C ALA A 170 15.29 7.33 -7.02
N LYS A 171 16.13 6.34 -6.71
CA LYS A 171 17.16 5.86 -7.64
C LYS A 171 16.54 5.11 -8.81
N GLU A 172 15.53 4.28 -8.59
CA GLU A 172 14.87 3.54 -9.68
C GLU A 172 14.15 4.46 -10.67
N ALA A 173 13.42 5.46 -10.18
CA ALA A 173 12.73 6.42 -11.03
C ALA A 173 13.68 7.28 -11.88
N LYS A 174 14.92 7.51 -11.42
CA LYS A 174 15.90 8.36 -12.13
C LYS A 174 16.92 7.58 -12.98
N SER A 175 17.18 6.32 -12.68
CA SER A 175 18.30 5.56 -13.28
C SER A 175 17.89 4.58 -14.38
N ILE A 176 16.59 4.33 -14.56
CA ILE A 176 16.13 3.34 -15.53
C ILE A 176 15.36 4.07 -16.61
N ILE A 177 16.04 4.42 -17.71
CA ILE A 177 15.35 4.53 -19.00
C ILE A 177 15.11 3.07 -19.40
N PRO A 178 13.90 2.53 -19.25
CA PRO A 178 13.67 1.16 -19.66
C PRO A 178 13.97 1.04 -21.15
N PRO A 179 14.54 -0.08 -21.61
CA PRO A 179 14.73 -0.29 -23.03
C PRO A 179 13.38 -0.14 -23.73
N LYS A 180 13.39 0.41 -24.95
CA LYS A 180 12.16 0.70 -25.69
C LYS A 180 11.32 -0.57 -25.90
N SER A 181 11.98 -1.72 -26.06
CA SER A 181 11.37 -3.04 -26.07
C SER A 181 12.37 -4.12 -25.66
N ILE A 182 11.86 -5.25 -25.19
CA ILE A 182 12.60 -6.52 -25.03
C ILE A 182 12.16 -7.42 -26.16
N PRO A 183 13.02 -8.07 -26.96
CA PRO A 183 12.55 -9.03 -27.97
C PRO A 183 11.82 -10.22 -27.32
N TYR A 184 10.84 -10.79 -28.02
CA TYR A 184 10.11 -11.98 -27.58
C TYR A 184 9.81 -12.88 -28.78
N GLU A 185 10.73 -13.80 -29.06
CA GLU A 185 10.68 -14.69 -30.23
C GLU A 185 10.74 -16.17 -29.86
N LYS A 186 11.34 -16.53 -28.74
CA LYS A 186 11.54 -17.92 -28.31
C LYS A 186 10.65 -18.28 -27.13
N GLY A 187 10.68 -17.50 -26.05
CA GLY A 187 9.95 -17.88 -24.84
C GLY A 187 10.51 -17.31 -23.53
N ILE A 188 9.99 -17.82 -22.42
CA ILE A 188 10.35 -17.46 -21.05
C ILE A 188 11.02 -18.68 -20.40
N PHE A 189 12.18 -18.46 -19.79
CA PHE A 189 12.97 -19.54 -19.16
C PHE A 189 13.34 -19.15 -17.74
N LEU A 190 12.97 -19.98 -16.77
CA LEU A 190 13.34 -19.85 -15.36
C LEU A 190 14.42 -20.89 -15.08
N LYS A 191 15.57 -20.46 -14.57
CA LYS A 191 16.74 -21.32 -14.31
C LYS A 191 17.13 -21.29 -12.84
N ASN A 192 17.05 -22.43 -12.19
CA ASN A 192 17.43 -22.66 -10.79
C ASN A 192 16.87 -21.61 -9.82
N ILE A 193 15.57 -21.35 -9.92
CA ILE A 193 14.89 -20.32 -9.13
C ILE A 193 14.76 -20.75 -7.68
N GLU A 194 15.31 -19.95 -6.77
CA GLU A 194 15.02 -20.02 -5.35
C GLU A 194 14.30 -18.75 -4.88
N PHE A 195 13.18 -18.94 -4.18
CA PHE A 195 12.38 -17.84 -3.67
C PHE A 195 11.81 -18.12 -2.28
N ALA A 196 11.86 -17.14 -1.39
CA ALA A 196 11.21 -17.17 -0.08
C ALA A 196 10.59 -15.81 0.25
N TYR A 197 9.36 -15.81 0.78
CA TYR A 197 8.77 -14.57 1.32
C TYR A 197 9.56 -14.09 2.55
N PRO A 198 9.65 -12.76 2.77
CA PRO A 198 10.27 -12.22 3.97
C PRO A 198 9.64 -12.81 5.25
N GLY A 199 10.48 -13.28 6.17
CA GLY A 199 10.03 -13.89 7.42
C GLY A 199 9.66 -15.38 7.33
N SER A 200 9.74 -16.02 6.16
CA SER A 200 9.61 -17.47 6.03
C SER A 200 10.92 -18.18 6.39
N GLU A 201 10.84 -19.21 7.24
CA GLU A 201 11.99 -20.07 7.56
C GLU A 201 12.40 -20.99 6.40
N LYS A 202 11.44 -21.32 5.51
CA LYS A 202 11.67 -22.21 4.38
C LYS A 202 11.46 -21.48 3.05
N PRO A 203 12.31 -21.75 2.04
CA PRO A 203 12.04 -21.29 0.68
C PRO A 203 10.77 -21.94 0.13
N LEU A 204 9.99 -21.15 -0.61
CA LEU A 204 8.87 -21.65 -1.40
C LEU A 204 9.38 -22.39 -2.62
N PHE A 205 10.32 -21.81 -3.38
CA PHE A 205 10.96 -22.47 -4.52
C PHE A 205 12.41 -22.78 -4.18
N SER A 206 12.89 -23.99 -4.50
CA SER A 206 14.27 -24.45 -4.25
C SER A 206 14.86 -25.10 -5.50
N GLY A 207 15.31 -24.28 -6.46
CA GLY A 207 15.92 -24.76 -7.71
C GLY A 207 14.90 -25.05 -8.82
N LEU A 208 13.81 -24.29 -8.88
CA LEU A 208 12.76 -24.46 -9.90
C LEU A 208 13.31 -24.12 -11.29
N ASN A 209 13.07 -25.03 -12.25
CA ASN A 209 13.37 -24.85 -13.66
C ASN A 209 12.08 -24.95 -14.48
N LEU A 210 11.88 -24.03 -15.41
CA LEU A 210 10.67 -23.97 -16.22
C LEU A 210 10.95 -23.33 -17.58
N GLU A 211 10.33 -23.87 -18.62
CA GLU A 211 10.42 -23.36 -19.99
C GLU A 211 9.01 -23.16 -20.56
N ILE A 212 8.76 -21.98 -21.11
CA ILE A 212 7.49 -21.62 -21.76
C ILE A 212 7.84 -21.06 -23.13
N PHE A 213 7.46 -21.73 -24.21
CA PHE A 213 7.77 -21.26 -25.55
C PHE A 213 6.73 -20.25 -26.07
N LYS A 214 7.16 -19.37 -26.98
CA LYS A 214 6.28 -18.39 -27.64
C LYS A 214 5.09 -19.07 -28.30
N GLY A 215 3.89 -18.50 -28.14
CA GLY A 215 2.63 -19.03 -28.66
C GLY A 215 2.05 -20.23 -27.87
N GLN A 216 2.79 -20.79 -26.90
CA GLN A 216 2.25 -21.89 -26.10
C GLN A 216 1.14 -21.43 -25.16
N ARG A 217 0.14 -22.29 -25.02
CA ARG A 217 -0.89 -22.25 -23.98
C ARG A 217 -0.48 -23.20 -22.87
N ILE A 218 -0.11 -22.65 -21.72
CA ILE A 218 0.29 -23.43 -20.55
C ILE A 218 -0.66 -23.21 -19.38
N ALA A 219 -0.75 -24.21 -18.51
CA ALA A 219 -1.48 -24.11 -17.26
C ALA A 219 -0.63 -24.51 -16.05
N PHE A 220 -0.80 -23.80 -14.93
CA PHE A 220 -0.34 -24.20 -13.61
C PHE A 220 -1.54 -24.69 -12.80
N ILE A 221 -1.45 -25.93 -12.32
CA ILE A 221 -2.45 -26.54 -11.44
C ILE A 221 -1.79 -27.02 -10.14
N GLY A 222 -2.61 -27.31 -9.14
CA GLY A 222 -2.16 -27.85 -7.85
C GLY A 222 -2.96 -27.27 -6.68
N SER A 223 -2.69 -27.78 -5.48
CA SER A 223 -3.41 -27.39 -4.26
C SER A 223 -3.24 -25.91 -3.91
N THR A 224 -4.15 -25.36 -3.12
CA THR A 224 -4.01 -24.01 -2.57
C THR A 224 -2.71 -23.91 -1.77
N GLY A 225 -1.93 -22.85 -1.99
CA GLY A 225 -0.62 -22.67 -1.34
C GLY A 225 0.55 -23.43 -1.99
N SER A 226 0.37 -24.10 -3.13
CA SER A 226 1.47 -24.76 -3.85
C SER A 226 2.46 -23.82 -4.53
N GLY A 227 2.16 -22.51 -4.57
CA GLY A 227 3.03 -21.47 -5.14
C GLY A 227 2.64 -20.96 -6.53
N LYS A 228 1.48 -21.36 -7.08
CA LYS A 228 1.03 -20.97 -8.44
C LYS A 228 1.05 -19.45 -8.69
N SER A 229 0.39 -18.67 -7.85
CA SER A 229 0.34 -17.20 -8.01
C SER A 229 1.72 -16.59 -7.82
N THR A 230 2.54 -17.11 -6.90
CA THR A 230 3.92 -16.64 -6.71
C THR A 230 4.80 -16.93 -7.93
N LEU A 231 4.63 -18.08 -8.59
CA LEU A 231 5.33 -18.41 -9.83
C LEU A 231 4.94 -17.44 -10.96
N VAL A 232 3.64 -17.14 -11.06
CA VAL A 232 3.13 -16.15 -12.01
C VAL A 232 3.68 -14.75 -11.71
N ASP A 233 3.73 -14.33 -10.44
CA ASP A 233 4.31 -13.05 -10.03
C ASP A 233 5.81 -12.94 -10.37
N LEU A 234 6.55 -14.05 -10.28
CA LEU A 234 7.95 -14.12 -10.73
C LEU A 234 8.04 -13.97 -12.26
N ILE A 235 7.20 -14.68 -13.02
CA ILE A 235 7.14 -14.59 -14.49
C ILE A 235 6.79 -13.15 -14.94
N MET A 236 5.80 -12.52 -14.30
CA MET A 236 5.41 -11.14 -14.59
C MET A 236 6.45 -10.11 -14.14
N GLY A 237 7.42 -10.51 -13.32
CA GLY A 237 8.38 -9.59 -12.75
C GLY A 237 7.78 -8.64 -11.73
N LEU A 238 6.80 -9.10 -10.96
CA LEU A 238 6.33 -8.44 -9.74
C LEU A 238 7.19 -8.86 -8.53
N LEU A 239 7.62 -10.12 -8.50
CA LEU A 239 8.59 -10.64 -7.54
C LEU A 239 9.96 -10.88 -8.18
N ARG A 240 11.01 -10.94 -7.36
CA ARG A 240 12.37 -11.25 -7.81
C ARG A 240 12.86 -12.51 -7.09
N PRO A 241 13.48 -13.46 -7.81
CA PRO A 241 14.10 -14.60 -7.17
C PRO A 241 15.29 -14.13 -6.30
N GLN A 242 15.57 -14.85 -5.21
CA GLN A 242 16.79 -14.65 -4.42
C GLN A 242 18.00 -15.27 -5.12
N ILE A 243 17.82 -16.43 -5.75
CA ILE A 243 18.84 -17.17 -6.51
C ILE A 243 18.21 -17.63 -7.84
N GLY A 244 19.03 -17.70 -8.88
CA GLY A 244 18.59 -18.11 -10.22
C GLY A 244 18.22 -16.93 -11.12
N ASP A 245 17.93 -17.25 -12.37
CA ASP A 245 17.72 -16.26 -13.43
C ASP A 245 16.39 -16.48 -14.14
N ILE A 246 15.73 -15.38 -14.47
CA ILE A 246 14.56 -15.35 -15.37
C ILE A 246 15.02 -14.74 -16.68
N LEU A 247 14.89 -15.50 -17.76
CA LEU A 247 15.28 -15.12 -19.10
C LEU A 247 14.05 -14.95 -19.98
N VAL A 248 14.10 -13.92 -20.82
CA VAL A 248 13.20 -13.78 -21.97
C VAL A 248 14.07 -13.96 -23.21
N ASP A 249 13.74 -14.98 -23.98
CA ASP A 249 14.60 -15.56 -25.01
C ASP A 249 15.97 -15.96 -24.45
N GLU A 250 17.04 -15.30 -24.91
CA GLU A 250 18.41 -15.53 -24.44
C GLU A 250 18.88 -14.50 -23.40
N LYS A 251 18.04 -13.49 -23.10
CA LYS A 251 18.41 -12.37 -22.25
C LYS A 251 17.93 -12.58 -20.82
N THR A 252 18.86 -12.68 -19.87
CA THR A 252 18.57 -12.57 -18.44
C THR A 252 18.00 -11.20 -18.12
N LEU A 253 16.81 -11.16 -17.50
CA LEU A 253 16.15 -9.92 -17.13
C LEU A 253 16.84 -9.28 -15.93
N ILE A 254 17.46 -8.13 -16.17
CA ILE A 254 18.04 -7.31 -15.11
C ILE A 254 17.05 -6.25 -14.64
N LYS A 255 17.39 -5.54 -13.55
CA LYS A 255 16.52 -4.55 -12.90
C LYS A 255 15.88 -3.54 -13.87
N SER A 256 16.63 -3.05 -14.86
CA SER A 256 16.17 -2.07 -15.84
C SER A 256 15.18 -2.63 -16.87
N ASP A 257 15.17 -3.95 -17.08
CA ASP A 257 14.38 -4.59 -18.13
C ASP A 257 12.92 -4.80 -17.73
N TRP A 258 12.65 -4.99 -16.43
CA TRP A 258 11.34 -5.41 -15.95
C TRP A 258 10.17 -4.48 -16.32
N VAL A 259 10.42 -3.17 -16.42
CA VAL A 259 9.40 -2.22 -16.88
C VAL A 259 9.05 -2.46 -18.35
N ALA A 260 10.06 -2.73 -19.19
CA ALA A 260 9.85 -3.04 -20.59
C ALA A 260 9.23 -4.43 -20.79
N TRP A 261 9.58 -5.39 -19.92
CA TRP A 261 8.96 -6.72 -19.92
C TRP A 261 7.47 -6.64 -19.61
N ARG A 262 7.09 -5.95 -18.53
CA ARG A 262 5.68 -5.82 -18.13
C ARG A 262 4.79 -5.16 -19.19
N ARG A 263 5.35 -4.35 -20.11
CA ARG A 263 4.58 -3.79 -21.24
C ARG A 263 4.14 -4.83 -22.26
N ARG A 264 4.80 -6.00 -22.29
CA ARG A 264 4.44 -7.14 -23.15
C ARG A 264 3.49 -8.13 -22.46
N VAL A 265 3.19 -7.91 -21.18
CA VAL A 265 2.37 -8.82 -20.36
C VAL A 265 1.00 -8.21 -20.14
N GLY A 266 -0.04 -8.92 -20.54
CA GLY A 266 -1.42 -8.68 -20.13
C GLY A 266 -1.74 -9.54 -18.91
N TYR A 267 -2.41 -8.98 -17.91
CA TYR A 267 -2.74 -9.68 -16.66
C TYR A 267 -4.21 -9.56 -16.32
N VAL A 268 -4.85 -10.70 -16.08
CA VAL A 268 -6.23 -10.81 -15.58
C VAL A 268 -6.18 -11.44 -14.18
N PRO A 269 -6.33 -10.65 -13.10
CA PRO A 269 -6.31 -11.16 -11.75
C PRO A 269 -7.54 -12.01 -11.42
N GLN A 270 -7.44 -12.76 -10.32
CA GLN A 270 -8.55 -13.52 -9.76
C GLN A 270 -9.75 -12.63 -9.45
N GLU A 271 -9.51 -11.48 -8.80
CA GLU A 271 -10.51 -10.45 -8.54
C GLU A 271 -10.22 -9.18 -9.37
N ILE A 272 -11.12 -8.85 -10.30
CA ILE A 272 -11.01 -7.61 -11.08
C ILE A 272 -11.41 -6.40 -10.24
N TYR A 273 -10.44 -5.53 -9.96
CA TYR A 273 -10.69 -4.20 -9.43
C TYR A 273 -10.93 -3.19 -10.57
N LEU A 274 -12.11 -2.59 -10.57
CA LEU A 274 -12.44 -1.46 -11.43
C LEU A 274 -12.34 -0.15 -10.64
N ILE A 275 -11.66 0.84 -11.22
CA ILE A 275 -11.60 2.19 -10.65
C ILE A 275 -12.95 2.87 -10.82
N ASN A 276 -13.26 3.81 -9.93
CA ASN A 276 -14.49 4.60 -9.98
C ASN A 276 -14.41 5.65 -11.10
N ASP A 277 -14.48 5.16 -12.34
CA ASP A 277 -14.40 5.95 -13.56
C ASP A 277 -15.20 5.23 -14.67
N THR A 278 -15.17 5.76 -15.89
CA THR A 278 -15.88 5.22 -17.05
C THR A 278 -15.37 3.82 -17.44
N ILE A 279 -16.19 3.04 -18.15
CA ILE A 279 -15.78 1.75 -18.71
C ILE A 279 -14.60 1.95 -19.68
N ARG A 280 -14.63 3.02 -20.48
CA ARG A 280 -13.54 3.45 -21.35
C ARG A 280 -12.20 3.48 -20.61
N LYS A 281 -12.13 4.21 -19.50
CA LYS A 281 -10.90 4.36 -18.68
C LYS A 281 -10.53 3.12 -17.90
N ASN A 282 -11.50 2.25 -17.63
CA ASN A 282 -11.22 0.96 -17.02
C ASN A 282 -10.59 -0.03 -18.00
N ILE A 283 -10.93 0.03 -19.30
CA ILE A 283 -10.28 -0.78 -20.35
C ILE A 283 -8.93 -0.17 -20.71
N ALA A 284 -8.88 1.12 -21.04
CA ALA A 284 -7.66 1.87 -21.35
C ALA A 284 -6.96 2.39 -20.07
N PHE A 285 -6.64 1.44 -19.18
CA PHE A 285 -6.24 1.74 -17.81
C PHE A 285 -4.94 2.57 -17.73
N GLY A 286 -5.02 3.72 -17.04
CA GLY A 286 -3.87 4.59 -16.78
C GLY A 286 -3.48 5.53 -17.92
N LEU A 287 -4.25 5.59 -19.00
CA LEU A 287 -4.04 6.53 -20.11
C LEU A 287 -4.85 7.82 -19.94
N TYR A 288 -4.32 8.94 -20.43
CA TYR A 288 -5.09 10.17 -20.57
C TYR A 288 -6.05 10.08 -21.76
N ASP A 289 -7.13 10.87 -21.74
CA ASP A 289 -8.22 10.77 -22.74
C ASP A 289 -7.73 10.95 -24.20
N ASN A 290 -6.68 11.74 -24.42
CA ASN A 290 -6.06 11.97 -25.72
C ASN A 290 -5.13 10.84 -26.19
N GLU A 291 -4.78 9.89 -25.33
CA GLU A 291 -3.94 8.73 -25.64
C GLU A 291 -4.78 7.47 -25.95
N ILE A 292 -6.08 7.51 -25.62
CA ILE A 292 -6.99 6.37 -25.82
C ILE A 292 -7.35 6.25 -27.30
N SER A 293 -6.84 5.20 -27.93
CA SER A 293 -7.24 4.74 -29.26
C SER A 293 -8.63 4.10 -29.21
N GLU A 294 -9.59 4.69 -29.93
CA GLU A 294 -10.96 4.18 -30.04
C GLU A 294 -11.01 2.82 -30.74
N ASN A 295 -10.15 2.62 -31.75
CA ASN A 295 -10.09 1.36 -32.48
C ASN A 295 -9.60 0.22 -31.58
N ASP A 296 -8.54 0.45 -30.79
CA ASP A 296 -8.02 -0.57 -29.87
C ASP A 296 -8.99 -0.84 -28.71
N LEU A 297 -9.73 0.20 -28.27
CA LEU A 297 -10.78 0.06 -27.26
C LEU A 297 -11.91 -0.87 -27.74
N GLN A 298 -12.45 -0.59 -28.93
CA GLN A 298 -13.53 -1.38 -29.51
C GLN A 298 -13.09 -2.80 -29.84
N GLU A 299 -11.85 -2.96 -30.33
CA GLU A 299 -11.30 -4.27 -30.64
C GLU A 299 -11.08 -5.11 -29.38
N ALA A 300 -10.51 -4.53 -28.31
CA ALA A 300 -10.35 -5.22 -27.04
C ALA A 300 -11.70 -5.62 -26.43
N ALA A 301 -12.70 -4.73 -26.48
CA ALA A 301 -14.06 -5.02 -26.02
C ALA A 301 -14.76 -6.11 -26.86
N ARG A 302 -14.48 -6.17 -28.16
CA ARG A 302 -15.00 -7.20 -29.07
C ARG A 302 -14.36 -8.55 -28.80
N ILE A 303 -13.04 -8.61 -28.67
CA ILE A 303 -12.32 -9.86 -28.38
C ILE A 303 -12.78 -10.41 -27.02
N ALA A 304 -12.91 -9.54 -26.01
CA ALA A 304 -13.38 -9.92 -24.68
C ALA A 304 -14.89 -10.19 -24.57
N ASP A 305 -15.64 -10.16 -25.68
CA ASP A 305 -17.09 -10.44 -25.72
C ASP A 305 -17.93 -9.57 -24.76
N ILE A 306 -17.57 -8.29 -24.64
CA ILE A 306 -18.28 -7.31 -23.78
C ILE A 306 -18.85 -6.12 -24.55
N LYS A 307 -18.48 -5.96 -25.83
CA LYS A 307 -18.93 -4.86 -26.69
C LYS A 307 -20.46 -4.73 -26.74
N ASP A 308 -21.17 -5.82 -27.02
CA ASP A 308 -22.63 -5.78 -27.18
C ASP A 308 -23.35 -5.37 -25.89
N PHE A 309 -22.85 -5.81 -24.73
CA PHE A 309 -23.34 -5.39 -23.43
C PHE A 309 -23.15 -3.88 -23.24
N ILE A 310 -21.96 -3.37 -23.53
CA ILE A 310 -21.65 -1.95 -23.39
C ILE A 310 -22.52 -1.11 -24.33
N GLU A 311 -22.67 -1.52 -25.59
CA GLU A 311 -23.35 -0.68 -26.59
C GLU A 311 -24.87 -0.73 -26.52
N ASN A 312 -25.45 -1.84 -26.07
CA ASN A 312 -26.89 -2.07 -26.11
C ASN A 312 -27.58 -2.06 -24.74
N GLU A 313 -26.87 -2.38 -23.66
CA GLU A 313 -27.47 -2.49 -22.31
C GLU A 313 -27.15 -1.30 -21.40
N LEU A 314 -26.14 -0.48 -21.74
CA LEU A 314 -25.74 0.68 -20.94
C LEU A 314 -26.14 1.99 -21.61
N GLU A 315 -26.83 2.87 -20.87
CA GLU A 315 -27.33 4.15 -21.38
C GLU A 315 -26.21 5.05 -21.94
N GLU A 316 -25.09 5.16 -21.22
CA GLU A 316 -23.94 5.99 -21.59
C GLU A 316 -22.82 5.18 -22.28
N LYS A 317 -23.08 3.91 -22.62
CA LYS A 317 -22.13 3.02 -23.28
C LYS A 317 -20.77 2.99 -22.60
N TYR A 318 -19.68 3.29 -23.32
CA TYR A 318 -18.32 3.32 -22.77
C TYR A 318 -18.10 4.43 -21.74
N GLU A 319 -18.92 5.49 -21.74
CA GLU A 319 -18.85 6.59 -20.76
C GLU A 319 -19.58 6.26 -19.45
N THR A 320 -20.28 5.12 -19.40
CA THR A 320 -20.93 4.64 -18.18
C THR A 320 -19.92 4.51 -17.03
N ILE A 321 -20.21 5.15 -15.91
CA ILE A 321 -19.40 5.04 -14.69
C ILE A 321 -19.61 3.66 -14.07
N ALA A 322 -18.52 2.88 -13.94
CA ALA A 322 -18.56 1.53 -13.37
C ALA A 322 -18.93 1.53 -11.86
N GLY A 323 -18.59 2.62 -11.16
CA GLY A 323 -18.71 2.73 -9.71
C GLY A 323 -17.50 2.14 -8.98
N GLU A 324 -17.36 2.44 -7.69
CA GLU A 324 -16.29 1.86 -6.86
C GLU A 324 -16.36 0.32 -6.89
N ARG A 325 -15.24 -0.34 -7.27
CA ARG A 325 -15.17 -1.80 -7.49
C ARG A 325 -16.18 -2.35 -8.50
N GLY A 326 -16.69 -1.50 -9.41
CA GLY A 326 -17.66 -1.91 -10.42
C GLY A 326 -18.99 -2.39 -9.82
N ILE A 327 -19.46 -1.81 -8.71
CA ILE A 327 -20.63 -2.31 -7.96
C ILE A 327 -21.90 -2.53 -8.82
N ARG A 328 -22.00 -1.87 -9.97
CA ARG A 328 -23.13 -1.96 -10.91
C ARG A 328 -23.03 -3.12 -11.91
N LEU A 329 -21.92 -3.85 -11.92
CA LEU A 329 -21.61 -4.89 -12.90
C LEU A 329 -21.62 -6.27 -12.25
N SER A 330 -22.06 -7.29 -13.00
CA SER A 330 -21.95 -8.69 -12.60
C SER A 330 -20.50 -9.16 -12.57
N GLY A 331 -20.21 -10.25 -11.85
CA GLY A 331 -18.85 -10.82 -11.80
C GLY A 331 -18.30 -11.13 -13.19
N GLY A 332 -19.12 -11.73 -14.06
CA GLY A 332 -18.75 -12.01 -15.46
C GLY A 332 -18.45 -10.78 -16.30
N GLN A 333 -19.22 -9.71 -16.12
CA GLN A 333 -18.98 -8.43 -16.81
C GLN A 333 -17.66 -7.81 -16.36
N LYS A 334 -17.38 -7.80 -15.04
CA LYS A 334 -16.09 -7.33 -14.52
C LYS A 334 -14.93 -8.14 -15.10
N GLN A 335 -15.07 -9.46 -15.18
CA GLN A 335 -14.04 -10.32 -15.74
C GLN A 335 -13.75 -10.01 -17.20
N ARG A 336 -14.78 -9.83 -18.02
CA ARG A 336 -14.61 -9.47 -19.43
C ARG A 336 -14.02 -8.07 -19.61
N ILE A 337 -14.35 -7.10 -18.75
CA ILE A 337 -13.67 -5.80 -18.73
C ILE A 337 -12.20 -5.96 -18.34
N GLY A 338 -11.89 -6.82 -17.37
CA GLY A 338 -10.52 -7.17 -17.01
C GLY A 338 -9.73 -7.81 -18.16
N LEU A 339 -10.37 -8.72 -18.91
CA LEU A 339 -9.79 -9.31 -20.12
C LEU A 339 -9.58 -8.26 -21.21
N ALA A 340 -10.56 -7.39 -21.47
CA ALA A 340 -10.41 -6.28 -22.41
C ALA A 340 -9.24 -5.35 -22.01
N ARG A 341 -9.11 -5.03 -20.72
CA ARG A 341 -8.00 -4.25 -20.17
C ARG A 341 -6.65 -4.92 -20.44
N ALA A 342 -6.54 -6.22 -20.20
CA ALA A 342 -5.31 -6.96 -20.45
C ALA A 342 -4.94 -7.00 -21.94
N LEU A 343 -5.93 -7.03 -22.83
CA LEU A 343 -5.75 -7.11 -24.28
C LEU A 343 -5.57 -5.76 -24.97
N TYR A 344 -5.95 -4.65 -24.33
CA TYR A 344 -5.92 -3.30 -24.93
C TYR A 344 -4.54 -2.94 -25.52
N HIS A 345 -3.47 -3.29 -24.82
CA HIS A 345 -2.09 -3.02 -25.25
C HIS A 345 -1.48 -4.08 -26.17
N LYS A 346 -2.27 -5.08 -26.61
CA LYS A 346 -1.81 -6.18 -27.50
C LYS A 346 -0.56 -6.87 -26.93
N PRO A 347 -0.68 -7.51 -25.75
CA PRO A 347 0.44 -8.17 -25.11
C PRO A 347 0.94 -9.35 -25.95
N ASP A 348 2.20 -9.77 -25.73
CA ASP A 348 2.75 -11.02 -26.27
C ASP A 348 2.54 -12.20 -25.32
N VAL A 349 2.29 -11.90 -24.03
CA VAL A 349 2.02 -12.89 -22.99
C VAL A 349 0.75 -12.48 -22.24
N LEU A 350 -0.25 -13.35 -22.22
CA LEU A 350 -1.47 -13.16 -21.45
C LEU A 350 -1.48 -14.09 -20.24
N VAL A 351 -1.58 -13.52 -19.04
CA VAL A 351 -1.64 -14.24 -17.77
C VAL A 351 -3.07 -14.18 -17.23
N LEU A 352 -3.64 -15.34 -16.95
CA LEU A 352 -4.99 -15.53 -16.40
C LEU A 352 -4.86 -16.20 -15.02
N ASP A 353 -4.95 -15.44 -13.94
CA ASP A 353 -4.79 -15.94 -12.58
C ASP A 353 -6.15 -16.27 -11.97
N GLU A 354 -6.58 -17.54 -12.04
CA GLU A 354 -7.87 -18.02 -11.54
C GLU A 354 -9.09 -17.21 -12.03
N ALA A 355 -8.96 -16.61 -13.22
CA ALA A 355 -9.89 -15.62 -13.73
C ALA A 355 -11.33 -16.13 -13.94
N THR A 356 -11.58 -17.44 -13.94
CA THR A 356 -12.94 -18.00 -14.11
C THR A 356 -13.49 -18.71 -12.88
N SER A 357 -12.72 -18.80 -11.79
CA SER A 357 -13.03 -19.63 -10.63
C SER A 357 -14.36 -19.25 -9.94
N ALA A 358 -14.65 -17.96 -9.84
CA ALA A 358 -15.83 -17.40 -9.20
C ALA A 358 -17.05 -17.25 -10.14
N LEU A 359 -16.97 -17.75 -11.38
CA LEU A 359 -18.01 -17.58 -12.40
C LEU A 359 -18.89 -18.83 -12.54
N ASP A 360 -20.11 -18.60 -13.02
CA ASP A 360 -21.00 -19.68 -13.46
C ASP A 360 -20.50 -20.30 -14.78
N ASN A 361 -20.89 -21.55 -15.02
CA ASN A 361 -20.42 -22.33 -16.18
C ASN A 361 -20.77 -21.70 -17.54
N LYS A 362 -21.82 -20.88 -17.64
CA LYS A 362 -22.17 -20.21 -18.91
C LYS A 362 -21.22 -19.06 -19.17
N THR A 363 -20.95 -18.24 -18.15
CA THR A 363 -20.03 -17.12 -18.23
C THR A 363 -18.59 -17.58 -18.45
N GLU A 364 -18.14 -18.62 -17.73
CA GLU A 364 -16.81 -19.20 -17.92
C GLU A 364 -16.58 -19.68 -19.36
N ARG A 365 -17.53 -20.42 -19.93
CA ARG A 365 -17.45 -20.86 -21.34
C ARG A 365 -17.41 -19.70 -22.31
N ALA A 366 -18.10 -18.60 -22.04
CA ALA A 366 -18.04 -17.42 -22.89
C ALA A 366 -16.61 -16.80 -22.89
N ILE A 367 -15.99 -16.69 -21.71
CA ILE A 367 -14.63 -16.18 -21.57
C ILE A 367 -13.61 -17.11 -22.25
N MET A 368 -13.73 -18.42 -22.06
CA MET A 368 -12.83 -19.39 -22.72
C MET A 368 -12.94 -19.33 -24.24
N ARG A 369 -14.16 -19.19 -24.79
CA ARG A 369 -14.34 -18.95 -26.24
C ARG A 369 -13.70 -17.66 -26.74
N SER A 370 -13.63 -16.62 -25.90
CA SER A 370 -12.91 -15.39 -26.24
C SER A 370 -11.40 -15.64 -26.28
N ILE A 371 -10.89 -16.41 -25.33
CA ILE A 371 -9.47 -16.82 -25.27
C ILE A 371 -9.10 -17.70 -26.47
N ASP A 372 -9.98 -18.59 -26.89
CA ASP A 372 -9.74 -19.46 -28.05
C ASP A 372 -9.59 -18.71 -29.37
N LYS A 373 -10.23 -17.55 -29.50
CA LYS A 373 -10.15 -16.66 -30.66
C LYS A 373 -8.87 -15.82 -30.69
N LEU A 374 -8.05 -15.87 -29.65
CA LEU A 374 -6.82 -15.10 -29.59
C LEU A 374 -5.79 -15.65 -30.60
N PRO A 375 -4.88 -14.78 -31.08
CA PRO A 375 -3.82 -15.17 -32.02
C PRO A 375 -2.99 -16.36 -31.50
N GLN A 376 -2.54 -17.23 -32.41
CA GLN A 376 -1.74 -18.41 -32.04
C GLN A 376 -0.30 -18.06 -31.59
N ASP A 377 0.19 -16.87 -31.91
CA ASP A 377 1.51 -16.38 -31.49
C ASP A 377 1.50 -15.78 -30.08
N LEU A 378 0.33 -15.55 -29.49
CA LEU A 378 0.16 -15.11 -28.11
C LEU A 378 0.43 -16.26 -27.14
N THR A 379 1.41 -16.10 -26.25
CA THR A 379 1.62 -17.04 -25.15
C THR A 379 0.54 -16.84 -24.09
N ILE A 380 -0.13 -17.90 -23.68
CA ILE A 380 -1.18 -17.86 -22.66
C ILE A 380 -0.75 -18.66 -21.45
N ILE A 381 -0.76 -18.05 -20.28
CA ILE A 381 -0.41 -18.68 -19.00
C ILE A 381 -1.65 -18.66 -18.12
N MET A 382 -2.14 -19.84 -17.73
CA MET A 382 -3.35 -19.96 -16.92
C MET A 382 -3.02 -20.56 -15.56
N VAL A 383 -3.55 -19.96 -14.50
CA VAL A 383 -3.65 -20.60 -13.18
C VAL A 383 -5.08 -21.07 -13.03
N ALA A 384 -5.28 -22.37 -12.86
CA ALA A 384 -6.60 -22.95 -12.81
C ALA A 384 -6.78 -23.86 -11.61
N HIS A 385 -7.98 -23.77 -11.02
CA HIS A 385 -8.49 -24.79 -10.11
C HIS A 385 -9.41 -25.78 -10.82
N ARG A 386 -10.10 -25.35 -11.89
CA ARG A 386 -11.00 -26.20 -12.69
C ARG A 386 -10.25 -26.91 -13.81
N LEU A 387 -10.27 -28.23 -13.84
CA LEU A 387 -9.55 -28.98 -14.88
C LEU A 387 -10.15 -28.81 -16.29
N THR A 388 -11.42 -28.41 -16.39
CA THR A 388 -12.08 -28.15 -17.67
C THR A 388 -11.48 -26.99 -18.45
N THR A 389 -10.85 -26.03 -17.78
CA THR A 389 -10.26 -24.85 -18.42
C THR A 389 -8.86 -25.08 -18.95
N VAL A 390 -8.19 -26.14 -18.48
CA VAL A 390 -6.80 -26.46 -18.87
C VAL A 390 -6.73 -27.56 -19.93
N LYS A 391 -7.88 -28.11 -20.34
CA LYS A 391 -7.96 -29.24 -21.27
C LYS A 391 -7.28 -28.96 -22.62
N ASP A 392 -7.43 -27.75 -23.12
CA ASP A 392 -6.89 -27.33 -24.42
C ASP A 392 -5.51 -26.66 -24.31
N CYS A 393 -4.79 -26.88 -23.20
CA CYS A 393 -3.41 -26.41 -23.04
C CYS A 393 -2.41 -27.34 -23.73
N ASP A 394 -1.40 -26.75 -24.36
CA ASP A 394 -0.26 -27.49 -24.92
C ASP A 394 0.55 -28.19 -23.82
N LYS A 395 0.62 -27.57 -22.64
CA LYS A 395 1.35 -28.14 -21.50
C LYS A 395 0.76 -27.69 -20.16
N ILE A 396 0.52 -28.65 -19.28
CA ILE A 396 0.05 -28.44 -17.92
C ILE A 396 1.20 -28.78 -16.97
N TYR A 397 1.47 -27.90 -16.02
CA TYR A 397 2.46 -28.05 -14.97
C TYR A 397 1.76 -28.25 -13.63
N VAL A 398 2.04 -29.39 -12.99
CA VAL A 398 1.46 -29.74 -11.70
C VAL A 398 2.41 -29.28 -10.59
N LEU A 399 1.98 -28.30 -9.80
CA LEU A 399 2.75 -27.76 -8.68
C LEU A 399 2.30 -28.37 -7.36
N ASN A 400 3.25 -28.85 -6.58
CA ASN A 400 3.03 -29.26 -5.20
C ASN A 400 4.16 -28.75 -4.30
N HIS A 401 3.81 -28.06 -3.21
CA HIS A 401 4.77 -27.51 -2.25
C HIS A 401 5.99 -26.78 -2.86
N GLY A 402 5.77 -26.02 -3.93
CA GLY A 402 6.85 -25.26 -4.57
C GLY A 402 7.73 -26.06 -5.53
N GLU A 403 7.33 -27.27 -5.89
CA GLU A 403 8.01 -28.07 -6.90
C GLU A 403 7.05 -28.41 -8.05
N ILE A 404 7.59 -28.47 -9.26
CA ILE A 404 6.87 -29.01 -10.41
C ILE A 404 7.05 -30.52 -10.37
N ILE A 405 6.01 -31.24 -9.94
CA ILE A 405 6.06 -32.71 -9.75
C ILE A 405 5.80 -33.48 -11.04
N ASP A 406 5.07 -32.89 -11.99
CA ASP A 406 4.82 -33.46 -13.31
C ASP A 406 4.48 -32.37 -14.33
N SER A 407 4.68 -32.64 -15.62
CA SER A 407 4.22 -31.78 -16.70
C SER A 407 3.95 -32.53 -18.01
N GLY A 408 2.83 -32.26 -18.67
CA GLY A 408 2.44 -32.93 -19.91
C GLY A 408 1.15 -32.36 -20.50
N THR A 409 0.58 -33.03 -21.49
CA THR A 409 -0.78 -32.73 -21.97
C THR A 409 -1.82 -33.19 -20.94
N TYR A 410 -3.09 -32.80 -21.15
CA TYR A 410 -4.19 -33.26 -20.31
C TYR A 410 -4.27 -34.78 -20.22
N ASP A 411 -4.17 -35.47 -21.35
CA ASP A 411 -4.25 -36.93 -21.42
C ASP A 411 -3.02 -37.59 -20.78
N ASP A 412 -1.82 -37.03 -20.97
CA ASP A 412 -0.60 -37.54 -20.32
C ASP A 412 -0.71 -37.54 -18.79
N LEU A 413 -1.24 -36.45 -18.21
CA LEU A 413 -1.33 -36.29 -16.76
C LEU A 413 -2.44 -37.15 -16.17
N LYS A 414 -3.53 -37.35 -16.91
CA LYS A 414 -4.62 -38.23 -16.51
C LYS A 414 -4.16 -39.66 -16.28
N ASP A 415 -3.22 -40.15 -17.09
CA ASP A 415 -2.76 -41.54 -17.01
C ASP A 415 -1.70 -41.76 -15.91
N ARG A 416 -0.95 -40.73 -15.50
CA ARG A 416 0.27 -40.91 -14.68
C ARG A 416 0.35 -40.08 -13.40
N CYS A 417 -0.45 -39.03 -13.25
CA CYS A 417 -0.34 -38.11 -12.12
C CYS A 417 -1.52 -38.27 -11.14
N ASN A 418 -1.25 -38.90 -9.99
CA ASN A 418 -2.26 -39.11 -8.95
C ASN A 418 -2.89 -37.80 -8.46
N LEU A 419 -2.10 -36.74 -8.28
CA LEU A 419 -2.63 -35.44 -7.84
C LEU A 419 -3.59 -34.82 -8.88
N PHE A 420 -3.31 -35.03 -10.16
CA PHE A 420 -4.21 -34.59 -11.23
C PHE A 420 -5.54 -35.35 -11.18
N LEU A 421 -5.48 -36.68 -10.99
CA LEU A 421 -6.67 -37.53 -10.85
C LEU A 421 -7.52 -37.15 -9.63
N GLU A 422 -6.90 -36.93 -8.47
CA GLU A 422 -7.60 -36.47 -7.26
C GLU A 422 -8.33 -35.13 -7.51
N MET A 423 -7.70 -34.22 -8.25
CA MET A 423 -8.33 -32.95 -8.64
C MET A 423 -9.49 -33.13 -9.64
N GLU A 424 -9.44 -34.15 -10.50
CA GLU A 424 -10.50 -34.49 -11.46
C GLU A 424 -11.71 -35.09 -10.76
N GLU A 425 -11.50 -36.06 -9.87
CA GLU A 425 -12.54 -36.71 -9.08
C GLU A 425 -13.26 -35.70 -8.19
N ALA A 426 -12.51 -34.85 -7.48
CA ALA A 426 -13.08 -33.79 -6.66
C ALA A 426 -13.93 -32.79 -7.46
N HIS A 427 -13.66 -32.59 -8.75
CA HIS A 427 -14.47 -31.74 -9.62
C HIS A 427 -15.75 -32.42 -10.12
N GLN A 428 -15.73 -33.74 -10.31
CA GLN A 428 -16.90 -34.49 -10.78
C GLN A 428 -17.97 -34.67 -9.70
N GLU A 429 -17.60 -34.67 -8.41
CA GLU A 429 -18.57 -34.76 -7.30
C GLU A 429 -19.33 -33.45 -7.01
N ILE A 430 -18.85 -32.30 -7.53
CA ILE A 430 -19.40 -30.96 -7.24
C ILE A 430 -20.29 -30.43 -8.39
N GLY A 431 -20.20 -31.01 -9.59
CA GLY A 431 -20.98 -30.62 -10.78
C GLY A 431 -22.25 -31.43 -10.96
#